data_AF-A0A6A4P756-F1
#
_entry.id   AF-A0A6A4P756-F1
#
_cell.length_a   1.000
_cell.length_b   1.000
_cell.length_c   1.000
_cell.angle_alpha   90.00
_cell.angle_beta   90.00
_cell.angle_gamma   90.00
#
_symmetry.space_group_name_H-M   'P 1'
#
loop_
_entity.id
_entity.type
_entity.pdbx_description
1 polymer ?
#
loop_
_entity_poly.entity_id
_entity_poly.type
_entity_poly.pdbx_seq_one_letter_code
_entity_poly.pdbx_strand_id
1 'polypeptide(L)'
;MLKQKISRFSGVTAFMLAVWHLIGKLENQVNDVEQFYHSIDVQVKNSKEKGREKHLSGTKKPLQGASCSGPIAAAAATAKKNNQELMRQFSTILNQITMHEWAWPFMDPVDVEGLGLHDYYEVIDKPMDFSTIRSKIAAKDGSGYKNVREIYADVRLIFNNAMKYNDKKHNIHNMAKTLLKKFEDKWLELWPKVDKEEKRQLAEEAQLQLNMQLAQEATYASMARNLSVSLHEVDMQLESLKALVIQKCRKLSDYEKTMLGNSLPMLSPENLVKALQIVSENNPAFQPNTLEVDLDIDAQSDYTMWRLNVFVKDALQAQGRTAEGTAVNHDNGNDDNNNSKRRRVL
;
A
#
# COMPACT_ATOMS: atom_id res chain seq x y z
N MET A 1 17.50 -52.76 -3.10
CA MET A 1 16.92 -51.92 -4.18
C MET A 1 16.31 -50.59 -3.71
N LEU A 2 15.73 -50.47 -2.51
CA LEU A 2 15.16 -49.19 -2.02
C LEU A 2 16.23 -48.08 -1.78
N LYS A 3 17.39 -48.42 -1.21
CA LYS A 3 18.50 -47.48 -0.96
C LYS A 3 19.13 -46.90 -2.25
N GLN A 4 19.10 -47.64 -3.36
CA GLN A 4 19.65 -47.19 -4.65
C GLN A 4 18.67 -46.27 -5.42
N LYS A 5 17.35 -46.41 -5.17
CA LYS A 5 16.33 -45.45 -5.65
C LYS A 5 16.41 -44.12 -4.91
N ILE A 6 16.66 -44.15 -3.58
CA ILE A 6 16.80 -42.93 -2.75
C ILE A 6 18.08 -42.14 -3.12
N SER A 7 19.14 -42.83 -3.55
CA SER A 7 20.41 -42.18 -3.94
C SER A 7 20.36 -41.39 -5.26
N ARG A 8 19.47 -41.72 -6.21
CA ARG A 8 19.45 -41.06 -7.54
C ARG A 8 18.83 -39.67 -7.54
N PHE A 9 18.04 -39.34 -6.52
CA PHE A 9 17.26 -38.10 -6.44
C PHE A 9 17.68 -37.17 -5.29
N SER A 10 18.72 -37.50 -4.52
CA SER A 10 19.15 -36.69 -3.37
C SER A 10 19.51 -35.23 -3.73
N GLY A 11 20.05 -35.00 -4.94
CA GLY A 11 20.30 -33.65 -5.47
C GLY A 11 19.04 -32.91 -5.92
N VAL A 12 18.01 -33.65 -6.38
CA VAL A 12 16.72 -33.09 -6.82
C VAL A 12 15.92 -32.59 -5.61
N THR A 13 15.92 -33.35 -4.52
CA THR A 13 15.23 -32.96 -3.28
C THR A 13 15.83 -31.70 -2.66
N ALA A 14 17.16 -31.56 -2.67
CA ALA A 14 17.83 -30.36 -2.18
C ALA A 14 17.51 -29.14 -3.05
N PHE A 15 17.48 -29.30 -4.38
CA PHE A 15 17.11 -28.22 -5.30
C PHE A 15 15.64 -27.78 -5.12
N MET A 16 14.71 -28.72 -4.96
CA MET A 16 13.29 -28.40 -4.68
C MET A 16 13.11 -27.59 -3.39
N LEU A 17 13.85 -27.93 -2.32
CA LEU A 17 13.80 -27.17 -1.07
C LEU A 17 14.31 -25.74 -1.23
N ALA A 18 15.33 -25.52 -2.07
CA ALA A 18 15.84 -24.19 -2.37
C ALA A 18 14.80 -23.35 -3.13
N VAL A 19 14.16 -23.92 -4.16
CA VAL A 19 13.07 -23.26 -4.92
C VAL A 19 11.89 -22.94 -4.00
N TRP A 20 11.49 -23.88 -3.14
CA TRP A 20 10.41 -23.67 -2.17
C TRP A 20 10.67 -22.51 -1.21
N HIS A 21 11.87 -22.42 -0.65
CA HIS A 21 12.23 -21.32 0.25
C HIS A 21 12.22 -19.97 -0.47
N LEU A 22 12.69 -19.92 -1.73
CA LEU A 22 12.64 -18.72 -2.54
C LEU A 22 11.19 -18.27 -2.81
N ILE A 23 10.30 -19.19 -3.17
CA ILE A 23 8.86 -18.91 -3.37
C ILE A 23 8.24 -18.32 -2.11
N GLY A 24 8.47 -18.93 -0.93
CA GLY A 24 7.91 -18.42 0.33
C GLY A 24 8.41 -17.02 0.71
N LYS A 25 9.64 -16.65 0.31
CA LYS A 25 10.14 -15.28 0.48
C LYS A 25 9.43 -14.30 -0.45
N LEU A 26 9.19 -14.69 -1.70
CA LEU A 26 8.52 -13.86 -2.71
C LEU A 26 7.05 -13.62 -2.37
N GLU A 27 6.35 -14.62 -1.82
CA GLU A 27 4.94 -14.51 -1.41
C GLU A 27 4.71 -13.35 -0.44
N ASN A 28 5.57 -13.19 0.58
CA ASN A 28 5.47 -12.08 1.52
C ASN A 28 5.66 -10.72 0.84
N GLN A 29 6.62 -10.62 -0.09
CA GLN A 29 6.88 -9.37 -0.82
C GLN A 29 5.76 -9.03 -1.80
N VAL A 30 5.13 -10.03 -2.42
CA VAL A 30 3.94 -9.84 -3.26
C VAL A 30 2.78 -9.30 -2.42
N ASN A 31 2.53 -9.89 -1.25
CA ASN A 31 1.49 -9.42 -0.33
C ASN A 31 1.69 -7.95 0.08
N ASP A 32 2.94 -7.55 0.36
CA ASP A 32 3.27 -6.15 0.71
C ASP A 32 2.92 -5.19 -0.45
N VAL A 33 3.26 -5.56 -1.69
CA VAL A 33 2.95 -4.77 -2.89
C VAL A 33 1.43 -4.69 -3.14
N GLU A 34 0.72 -5.81 -3.02
CA GLU A 34 -0.73 -5.87 -3.21
C GLU A 34 -1.47 -5.01 -2.18
N GLN A 35 -1.10 -5.10 -0.90
CA GLN A 35 -1.70 -4.29 0.15
C GLN A 35 -1.49 -2.79 -0.09
N PHE A 36 -0.30 -2.39 -0.54
CA PHE A 36 -0.02 -1.00 -0.86
C PHE A 36 -0.92 -0.47 -1.99
N TYR A 37 -0.96 -1.14 -3.14
CA TYR A 37 -1.78 -0.67 -4.28
C TYR A 37 -3.28 -0.78 -4.02
N HIS A 38 -3.74 -1.76 -3.24
CA HIS A 38 -5.12 -1.83 -2.78
C HIS A 38 -5.48 -0.61 -1.92
N SER A 39 -4.59 -0.19 -1.02
CA SER A 39 -4.82 0.99 -0.18
C SER A 39 -4.96 2.30 -0.99
N ILE A 40 -4.19 2.44 -2.08
CA ILE A 40 -4.27 3.58 -2.99
C ILE A 40 -5.61 3.60 -3.73
N ASP A 41 -6.04 2.45 -4.28
CA ASP A 41 -7.30 2.37 -5.04
C ASP A 41 -8.51 2.73 -4.16
N VAL A 42 -8.50 2.30 -2.89
CA VAL A 42 -9.52 2.70 -1.90
C VAL A 42 -9.49 4.21 -1.63
N GLN A 43 -8.31 4.82 -1.48
CA GLN A 43 -8.19 6.27 -1.29
C GLN A 43 -8.69 7.07 -2.51
N VAL A 44 -8.40 6.61 -3.73
CA VAL A 44 -8.85 7.25 -4.98
C VAL A 44 -10.38 7.15 -5.13
N LYS A 45 -10.97 6.01 -4.81
CA LYS A 45 -12.44 5.81 -4.83
C LYS A 45 -13.15 6.70 -3.81
N ASN A 46 -12.65 6.75 -2.57
CA ASN A 46 -13.20 7.62 -1.52
C ASN A 46 -13.09 9.12 -1.86
N SER A 47 -12.06 9.53 -2.60
CA SER A 47 -11.86 10.92 -3.01
C SER A 47 -12.83 11.35 -4.13
N LYS A 48 -13.29 10.42 -4.97
CA LYS A 48 -14.29 10.68 -6.01
C LYS A 48 -15.71 10.84 -5.46
N GLU A 49 -16.03 10.20 -4.33
CA GLU A 49 -17.33 10.39 -3.64
C GLU A 49 -17.37 11.64 -2.76
N LYS A 50 -16.25 12.04 -2.14
CA LYS A 50 -16.13 13.24 -1.28
C LYS A 50 -15.89 14.56 -2.03
N GLY A 51 -16.39 14.68 -3.26
CA GLY A 51 -16.50 15.97 -3.98
C GLY A 51 -17.40 17.01 -3.29
N ARG A 52 -17.97 16.70 -2.12
CA ARG A 52 -18.62 17.63 -1.20
C ARG A 52 -18.10 17.35 0.22
N GLU A 53 -17.60 18.41 0.86
CA GLU A 53 -17.16 18.53 2.25
C GLU A 53 -15.72 18.09 2.61
N LYS A 54 -14.95 19.13 2.99
CA LYS A 54 -13.59 19.09 3.51
C LYS A 54 -13.59 18.68 4.99
N HIS A 55 -12.80 17.68 5.36
CA HIS A 55 -11.90 17.74 6.51
C HIS A 55 -10.98 16.52 6.51
N LEU A 56 -9.66 16.74 6.56
CA LEU A 56 -8.66 15.69 6.72
C LEU A 56 -8.24 15.65 8.19
N SER A 57 -8.63 14.58 8.89
CA SER A 57 -8.08 14.18 10.19
C SER A 57 -6.88 13.26 9.94
N GLY A 58 -5.72 13.64 10.47
CA GLY A 58 -4.46 12.98 10.18
C GLY A 58 -4.18 11.69 10.94
N THR A 59 -3.03 11.12 10.60
CA THR A 59 -2.29 10.20 11.47
C THR A 59 -0.80 10.43 11.26
N LYS A 60 -0.09 10.70 12.35
CA LYS A 60 1.36 10.94 12.40
C LYS A 60 2.12 9.63 12.57
N LYS A 61 3.23 9.47 11.82
CA LYS A 61 4.59 9.23 12.36
C LYS A 61 5.61 9.28 11.22
N PRO A 62 6.60 10.19 11.24
CA PRO A 62 7.73 10.13 10.31
C PRO A 62 8.79 9.17 10.84
N LEU A 63 9.27 8.26 9.98
CA LEU A 63 10.55 7.59 10.20
C LEU A 63 11.66 8.65 10.09
N GLN A 64 12.38 8.88 11.20
CA GLN A 64 13.60 9.69 11.23
C GLN A 64 14.75 8.88 10.64
N GLY A 65 15.48 9.47 9.69
CA GLY A 65 16.74 8.89 9.24
C GLY A 65 17.18 9.29 7.84
N ALA A 66 17.29 10.59 7.54
CA ALA A 66 18.14 11.05 6.45
C ALA A 66 18.61 12.48 6.76
N SER A 67 19.93 12.67 6.86
CA SER A 67 20.55 14.00 6.94
C SER A 67 20.24 14.74 5.65
N CYS A 68 19.35 15.73 5.68
CA CYS A 68 18.96 16.53 4.52
C CYS A 68 19.82 17.80 4.41
N SER A 69 20.98 17.71 3.76
CA SER A 69 21.82 18.87 3.44
C SER A 69 21.51 19.39 2.04
N GLY A 70 20.72 20.48 1.95
CA GLY A 70 20.50 21.19 0.68
C GLY A 70 19.20 22.02 0.63
N PRO A 71 18.35 21.88 -0.42
CA PRO A 71 17.22 22.78 -0.72
C PRO A 71 16.17 22.93 0.40
N ILE A 72 15.91 21.85 1.15
CA ILE A 72 14.90 21.82 2.22
C ILE A 72 15.32 22.72 3.38
N ALA A 73 16.61 22.71 3.75
CA ALA A 73 17.14 23.56 4.80
C ALA A 73 17.10 25.05 4.40
N ALA A 74 17.34 25.36 3.12
CA ALA A 74 17.27 26.73 2.59
C ALA A 74 15.83 27.27 2.55
N ALA A 75 14.86 26.44 2.16
CA ALA A 75 13.44 26.78 2.19
C ALA A 75 12.95 27.03 3.63
N ALA A 76 13.30 26.15 4.56
CA ALA A 76 12.96 26.30 5.98
C ALA A 76 13.58 27.57 6.60
N ALA A 77 14.84 27.90 6.24
CA ALA A 77 15.48 29.14 6.68
C ALA A 77 14.76 30.39 6.12
N THR A 78 14.31 30.34 4.87
CA THR A 78 13.55 31.43 4.23
C THR A 78 12.19 31.63 4.90
N ALA A 79 11.47 30.54 5.17
CA ALA A 79 10.20 30.54 5.90
C ALA A 79 10.36 31.19 7.29
N LYS A 80 11.39 30.78 8.03
CA LYS A 80 11.71 31.33 9.34
C LYS A 80 11.99 32.84 9.27
N LYS A 81 12.77 33.28 8.28
CA LYS A 81 13.08 34.71 8.07
C LYS A 81 11.82 35.53 7.75
N ASN A 82 10.93 35.01 6.90
CA ASN A 82 9.68 35.69 6.55
C ASN A 82 8.76 35.82 7.77
N ASN A 83 8.62 34.74 8.55
CA ASN A 83 7.82 34.76 9.78
C ASN A 83 8.39 35.77 10.80
N GLN A 84 9.72 35.81 10.99
CA GLN A 84 10.36 36.80 11.85
C GLN A 84 10.08 38.24 11.40
N GLU A 85 10.10 38.51 10.10
CA GLU A 85 9.80 39.83 9.56
C GLU A 85 8.32 40.22 9.76
N LEU A 86 7.38 39.28 9.59
CA LEU A 86 5.97 39.50 9.91
C LEU A 86 5.79 39.80 11.41
N MET A 87 6.44 39.03 12.28
CA MET A 87 6.42 39.24 13.73
C MET A 87 6.97 40.62 14.09
N ARG A 88 8.08 41.05 13.45
CA ARG A 88 8.65 42.39 13.66
C ARG A 88 7.69 43.50 13.24
N GLN A 89 7.06 43.38 12.06
CA GLN A 89 6.06 44.35 11.59
C GLN A 89 4.84 44.39 12.51
N PHE A 90 4.37 43.23 12.98
CA PHE A 90 3.25 43.15 13.92
C PHE A 90 3.60 43.78 15.27
N SER A 91 4.81 43.57 15.79
CA SER A 91 5.29 44.26 17.01
C SER A 91 5.29 45.77 16.86
N THR A 92 5.58 46.32 15.67
CA THR A 92 5.45 47.75 15.40
C THR A 92 3.99 48.21 15.50
N ILE A 93 3.04 47.44 14.97
CA ILE A 93 1.60 47.73 15.11
C ILE A 93 1.20 47.72 16.58
N LEU A 94 1.59 46.68 17.33
CA LEU A 94 1.34 46.60 18.77
C LEU A 94 1.85 47.82 19.51
N ASN A 95 3.09 48.22 19.26
CA ASN A 95 3.68 49.40 19.90
C ASN A 95 2.86 50.67 19.62
N GLN A 96 2.40 50.86 18.38
CA GLN A 96 1.55 52.00 18.02
C GLN A 96 0.19 52.00 18.72
N ILE A 97 -0.38 50.82 18.99
CA ILE A 97 -1.63 50.70 19.75
C ILE A 97 -1.37 50.95 21.23
N THR A 98 -0.31 50.37 21.79
CA THR A 98 0.02 50.51 23.23
C THR A 98 0.49 51.93 23.59
N MET A 99 1.01 52.70 22.64
CA MET A 99 1.37 54.11 22.87
C MET A 99 0.19 55.08 22.80
N HIS A 100 -1.02 54.59 22.50
CA HIS A 100 -2.20 55.45 22.49
C HIS A 100 -2.56 55.89 23.90
N GLU A 101 -3.03 57.13 24.07
CA GLU A 101 -3.48 57.70 25.35
C GLU A 101 -4.59 56.89 26.04
N TRP A 102 -5.29 56.03 25.29
CA TRP A 102 -6.41 55.21 25.78
C TRP A 102 -6.02 53.75 25.99
N ALA A 103 -4.74 53.40 25.81
CA ALA A 103 -4.29 52.02 25.95
C ALA A 103 -4.13 51.58 27.42
N TRP A 104 -4.00 52.53 28.35
CA TRP A 104 -3.65 52.26 29.74
C TRP A 104 -4.56 51.23 30.46
N PRO A 105 -5.89 51.13 30.24
CA PRO A 105 -6.71 50.13 30.94
C PRO A 105 -6.47 48.70 30.47
N PHE A 106 -5.80 48.54 29.33
CA PHE A 106 -5.59 47.26 28.64
C PHE A 106 -4.14 46.76 28.79
N MET A 107 -3.31 47.52 29.51
CA MET A 107 -1.87 47.22 29.63
C MET A 107 -1.57 45.99 30.45
N ASP A 108 -2.36 45.78 31.51
CA ASP A 108 -2.18 44.75 32.52
C ASP A 108 -3.52 44.01 32.75
N PRO A 109 -3.51 42.82 33.38
CA PRO A 109 -4.74 42.11 33.70
C PRO A 109 -5.72 42.97 34.50
N VAL A 110 -7.02 42.76 34.29
CA VAL A 110 -8.06 43.50 35.03
C VAL A 110 -7.96 43.19 36.51
N ASP A 111 -7.76 44.22 37.33
CA ASP A 111 -7.75 44.14 38.80
C ASP A 111 -9.19 44.03 39.33
N VAL A 112 -9.75 42.83 39.23
CA VAL A 112 -11.14 42.56 39.63
C VAL A 112 -11.39 42.79 41.11
N GLU A 113 -10.38 42.56 41.96
CA GLU A 113 -10.48 42.75 43.41
C GLU A 113 -10.45 44.25 43.75
N GLY A 114 -9.46 44.99 43.25
CA GLY A 114 -9.33 46.42 43.50
C GLY A 114 -10.48 47.25 42.92
N LEU A 115 -11.12 46.76 41.85
CA LEU A 115 -12.28 47.40 41.22
C LEU A 115 -13.64 46.87 41.72
N GLY A 116 -13.67 45.85 42.58
CA GLY A 116 -14.91 45.26 43.10
C GLY A 116 -15.78 44.57 42.05
N LEU A 117 -15.17 43.97 41.02
CA LEU A 117 -15.84 43.35 39.87
C LEU A 117 -16.08 41.85 40.11
N HIS A 118 -17.05 41.52 40.97
CA HIS A 118 -17.30 40.15 41.42
C HIS A 118 -17.77 39.18 40.32
N ASP A 119 -18.41 39.69 39.27
CA ASP A 119 -18.98 38.93 38.15
C ASP A 119 -18.06 38.85 36.92
N TYR A 120 -16.87 39.47 36.96
CA TYR A 120 -16.00 39.60 35.77
C TYR A 120 -15.65 38.25 35.13
N TYR A 121 -15.26 37.25 35.93
CA TYR A 121 -14.90 35.92 35.43
C TYR A 121 -16.12 35.04 35.14
N GLU A 122 -17.32 35.44 35.53
CA GLU A 122 -18.58 34.81 35.10
C GLU A 122 -18.96 35.28 33.69
N VAL A 123 -18.64 36.54 33.38
CA VAL A 123 -18.94 37.16 32.08
C VAL A 123 -17.81 36.92 31.06
N ILE A 124 -16.54 36.93 31.49
CA ILE A 124 -15.36 36.85 30.62
C ILE A 124 -14.63 35.52 30.77
N ASP A 125 -14.78 34.67 29.76
CA ASP A 125 -14.22 33.30 29.76
C ASP A 125 -12.69 33.25 29.66
N LYS A 126 -12.11 34.14 28.84
CA LYS A 126 -10.67 34.19 28.58
C LYS A 126 -10.16 35.63 28.69
N PRO A 127 -9.75 36.07 29.90
CA PRO A 127 -9.10 37.35 30.11
C PRO A 127 -7.83 37.48 29.26
N MET A 128 -7.53 38.70 28.82
CA MET A 128 -6.33 39.01 28.03
C MET A 128 -5.97 40.48 28.18
N ASP A 129 -4.68 40.78 28.08
CA ASP A 129 -4.10 42.12 28.23
C ASP A 129 -2.74 42.20 27.49
N PHE A 130 -2.22 43.41 27.32
CA PHE A 130 -0.97 43.61 26.57
C PHE A 130 0.27 43.04 27.28
N SER A 131 0.32 43.01 28.61
CA SER A 131 1.43 42.40 29.36
C SER A 131 1.50 40.90 29.13
N THR A 132 0.35 40.23 29.09
CA THR A 132 0.23 38.79 28.79
C THR A 132 0.65 38.51 27.35
N ILE A 133 0.19 39.32 26.39
CA ILE A 133 0.63 39.19 24.99
C ILE A 133 2.15 39.39 24.87
N ARG A 134 2.73 40.41 25.51
CA ARG A 134 4.18 40.66 25.50
C ARG A 134 4.96 39.47 26.08
N SER A 135 4.51 38.91 27.20
CA SER A 135 5.12 37.74 27.82
C SER A 135 5.10 36.52 26.90
N LYS A 136 3.97 36.27 26.22
CA LYS A 136 3.85 35.18 25.23
C LYS A 136 4.70 35.38 23.98
N ILE A 137 4.90 36.62 23.53
CA ILE A 137 5.83 36.93 22.43
C ILE A 137 7.28 36.67 22.85
N ALA A 138 7.63 36.96 24.11
CA ALA A 138 8.99 36.81 24.64
C ALA A 138 9.35 35.36 25.04
N ALA A 139 8.38 34.44 25.07
CA ALA A 139 8.59 33.06 25.47
C ALA A 139 9.61 32.35 24.57
N LYS A 140 10.64 31.74 25.18
CA LYS A 140 11.76 31.07 24.48
C LYS A 140 11.67 29.55 24.49
N ASP A 141 10.77 28.99 25.28
CA ASP A 141 10.56 27.55 25.48
C ASP A 141 9.64 26.91 24.42
N GLY A 142 9.18 27.70 23.45
CA GLY A 142 8.25 27.26 22.40
C GLY A 142 6.77 27.29 22.80
N SER A 143 6.44 27.79 24.00
CA SER A 143 5.05 28.03 24.43
C SER A 143 4.45 29.33 23.85
N GLY A 144 5.29 30.17 23.23
CA GLY A 144 4.89 31.43 22.61
C GLY A 144 4.08 31.28 21.33
N TYR A 145 3.76 32.43 20.72
CA TYR A 145 2.99 32.48 19.49
C TYR A 145 3.74 31.90 18.30
N LYS A 146 3.05 31.11 17.47
CA LYS A 146 3.61 30.49 16.26
C LYS A 146 3.59 31.42 15.05
N ASN A 147 2.62 32.32 15.00
CA ASN A 147 2.41 33.25 13.92
C ASN A 147 1.65 34.50 14.40
N VAL A 148 1.66 35.54 13.58
CA VAL A 148 1.01 36.82 13.88
C VAL A 148 -0.52 36.72 13.98
N ARG A 149 -1.15 35.71 13.39
CA ARG A 149 -2.61 35.51 13.45
C ARG A 149 -3.06 35.09 14.86
N GLU A 150 -2.24 34.32 15.58
CA GLU A 150 -2.51 34.00 16.99
C GLU A 150 -2.43 35.26 17.87
N ILE A 151 -1.45 36.14 17.61
CA ILE A 151 -1.35 37.43 18.33
C ILE A 151 -2.55 38.32 17.99
N TYR A 152 -2.91 38.42 16.72
CA TYR A 152 -4.09 39.16 16.26
C TYR A 152 -5.36 38.73 16.99
N ALA A 153 -5.58 37.43 17.16
CA ALA A 153 -6.73 36.91 17.90
C ALA A 153 -6.75 37.37 19.36
N ASP A 154 -5.61 37.31 20.05
CA ASP A 154 -5.52 37.73 21.45
C ASP A 154 -5.62 39.26 21.61
N VAL A 155 -5.13 40.07 20.66
CA VAL A 155 -5.34 41.54 20.68
C VAL A 155 -6.83 41.88 20.53
N ARG A 156 -7.54 41.22 19.61
CA ARG A 156 -9.00 41.42 19.47
C ARG A 156 -9.73 41.00 20.74
N LEU A 157 -9.28 39.94 21.40
CA LEU A 157 -9.86 39.44 22.63
C LEU A 157 -9.83 40.48 23.75
N ILE A 158 -8.73 41.23 23.90
CA ILE A 158 -8.63 42.36 24.85
C ILE A 158 -9.83 43.30 24.69
N PHE A 159 -10.02 43.81 23.47
CA PHE A 159 -11.04 44.83 23.20
C PHE A 159 -12.46 44.25 23.20
N ASN A 160 -12.64 43.03 22.69
CA ASN A 160 -13.93 42.37 22.69
C ASN A 160 -14.40 42.04 24.11
N ASN A 161 -13.50 41.60 24.99
CA ASN A 161 -13.82 41.38 26.41
C ASN A 161 -14.24 42.69 27.08
N ALA A 162 -13.48 43.77 26.86
CA ALA A 162 -13.83 45.08 27.39
C ALA A 162 -15.20 45.56 26.91
N MET A 163 -15.53 45.41 25.62
CA MET A 163 -16.84 45.78 25.08
C MET A 163 -17.98 44.83 25.49
N LYS A 164 -17.68 43.56 25.79
CA LYS A 164 -18.64 42.56 26.29
C LYS A 164 -19.03 42.86 27.73
N TYR A 165 -18.05 43.17 28.57
CA TYR A 165 -18.26 43.43 30.00
C TYR A 165 -18.83 44.83 30.26
N ASN A 166 -18.35 45.84 29.53
CA ASN A 166 -18.73 47.23 29.78
C ASN A 166 -19.88 47.70 28.88
N ASP A 167 -20.85 48.39 29.47
CA ASP A 167 -21.94 49.05 28.75
C ASP A 167 -21.45 50.00 27.65
N LYS A 168 -22.24 50.14 26.57
CA LYS A 168 -21.90 50.99 25.40
C LYS A 168 -21.67 52.47 25.74
N LYS A 169 -22.22 52.95 26.86
CA LYS A 169 -22.02 54.33 27.34
C LYS A 169 -20.77 54.48 28.20
N HIS A 170 -20.20 53.38 28.68
CA HIS A 170 -19.03 53.39 29.54
C HIS A 170 -17.77 53.82 28.78
N ASN A 171 -16.89 54.58 29.43
CA ASN A 171 -15.67 55.10 28.79
C ASN A 171 -14.77 53.96 28.28
N ILE A 172 -14.60 52.89 29.07
CA ILE A 172 -13.77 51.73 28.68
C ILE A 172 -14.31 51.05 27.42
N HIS A 173 -15.62 50.97 27.24
CA HIS A 173 -16.23 50.44 26.02
C HIS A 173 -15.83 51.27 24.80
N ASN A 174 -15.94 52.60 24.90
CA ASN A 174 -15.60 53.51 23.81
C ASN A 174 -14.10 53.53 23.50
N MET A 175 -13.26 53.44 24.52
CA MET A 175 -11.81 53.29 24.38
C MET A 175 -11.45 52.00 23.63
N ALA A 176 -12.02 50.87 24.06
CA ALA A 176 -11.80 49.56 23.42
C ALA A 176 -12.26 49.55 21.95
N LYS A 177 -13.45 50.08 21.68
CA LYS A 177 -13.99 50.20 20.31
C LYS A 177 -13.08 51.02 19.40
N THR A 178 -12.54 52.12 19.91
CA THR A 178 -11.67 53.02 19.15
C THR A 178 -10.32 52.37 18.85
N LEU A 179 -9.70 51.75 19.86
CA LEU A 179 -8.42 51.05 19.69
C LEU A 179 -8.55 49.81 18.80
N LEU A 180 -9.64 49.06 18.92
CA LEU A 180 -9.93 47.93 18.04
C LEU A 180 -10.00 48.39 16.58
N LYS A 181 -10.74 49.46 16.30
CA LYS A 181 -10.81 50.00 14.92
C LYS A 181 -9.43 50.37 14.39
N LYS A 182 -8.65 51.13 15.17
CA LYS A 182 -7.28 51.52 14.80
C LYS A 182 -6.36 50.31 14.57
N PHE A 183 -6.54 49.25 15.37
CA PHE A 183 -5.80 48.00 15.24
C PHE A 183 -6.19 47.24 13.97
N GLU A 184 -7.48 47.10 13.67
CA GLU A 184 -7.97 46.43 12.46
C GLU A 184 -7.52 47.16 11.18
N ASP A 185 -7.54 48.49 11.17
CA ASP A 185 -7.05 49.29 10.04
C ASP A 185 -5.57 48.99 9.75
N LYS A 186 -4.73 48.91 10.80
CA LYS A 186 -3.30 48.56 10.69
C LYS A 186 -3.08 47.10 10.32
N TRP A 187 -3.91 46.20 10.84
CA TRP A 187 -3.86 44.79 10.48
C TRP A 187 -4.14 44.61 8.99
N LEU A 188 -5.09 45.35 8.43
CA LEU A 188 -5.44 45.26 7.01
C LEU A 188 -4.27 45.66 6.10
N GLU A 189 -3.41 46.57 6.53
CA GLU A 189 -2.16 46.92 5.82
C GLU A 189 -1.14 45.76 5.80
N LEU A 190 -1.07 44.98 6.89
CA LEU A 190 -0.17 43.85 7.03
C LEU A 190 -0.73 42.55 6.42
N TRP A 191 -2.06 42.42 6.39
CA TRP A 191 -2.80 41.23 5.98
C TRP A 191 -2.35 40.62 4.65
N PRO A 192 -2.14 41.37 3.55
CA PRO A 192 -1.68 40.79 2.30
C PRO A 192 -0.36 40.03 2.40
N LYS A 193 0.56 40.47 3.28
CA LYS A 193 1.83 39.78 3.51
C LYS A 193 1.63 38.49 4.32
N VAL A 194 0.71 38.52 5.28
CA VAL A 194 0.35 37.34 6.09
C VAL A 194 -0.34 36.29 5.21
N ASP A 195 -1.35 36.67 4.44
CA ASP A 195 -2.08 35.76 3.53
C ASP A 195 -1.15 35.13 2.49
N LYS A 196 -0.23 35.91 1.91
CA LYS A 196 0.78 35.38 0.99
C LYS A 196 1.67 34.32 1.65
N GLU A 197 2.13 34.58 2.87
CA GLU A 197 2.99 33.66 3.60
C GLU A 197 2.22 32.41 4.06
N GLU A 198 0.97 32.55 4.50
CA GLU A 198 0.06 31.42 4.83
C GLU A 198 -0.15 30.52 3.60
N LYS A 199 -0.45 31.10 2.43
CA LYS A 199 -0.61 30.36 1.17
C LYS A 199 0.68 29.65 0.75
N ARG A 200 1.83 30.30 0.94
CA ARG A 200 3.14 29.71 0.64
C ARG A 200 3.41 28.49 1.52
N GLN A 201 3.14 28.59 2.82
CA GLN A 201 3.30 27.47 3.76
C GLN A 201 2.37 26.31 3.43
N LEU A 202 1.10 26.58 3.10
CA LEU A 202 0.16 25.56 2.66
C LEU A 202 0.60 24.86 1.38
N ALA A 203 1.11 25.60 0.40
CA ALA A 203 1.64 25.04 -0.83
C ALA A 203 2.89 24.18 -0.60
N GLU A 204 3.80 24.63 0.27
CA GLU A 204 5.00 23.89 0.65
C GLU A 204 4.64 22.59 1.40
N GLU A 205 3.69 22.63 2.32
CA GLU A 205 3.19 21.45 3.02
C GLU A 205 2.52 20.45 2.07
N ALA A 206 1.67 20.93 1.15
CA ALA A 206 1.04 20.09 0.14
C ALA A 206 2.08 19.43 -0.79
N GLN A 207 3.12 20.18 -1.18
CA GLN A 207 4.22 19.65 -1.99
C GLN A 207 5.03 18.59 -1.24
N LEU A 208 5.30 18.80 0.05
CA LEU A 208 5.98 17.81 0.88
C LEU A 208 5.17 16.52 1.02
N GLN A 209 3.86 16.62 1.19
CA GLN A 209 2.97 15.47 1.23
C GLN A 209 2.97 14.71 -0.10
N LEU A 210 2.86 15.42 -1.23
CA LEU A 210 2.93 14.83 -2.56
C LEU A 210 4.28 14.13 -2.79
N ASN A 211 5.39 14.77 -2.46
CA ASN A 211 6.72 14.18 -2.60
C ASN A 211 6.87 12.91 -1.75
N MET A 212 6.31 12.90 -0.54
CA MET A 212 6.32 11.71 0.32
C MET A 212 5.52 10.57 -0.30
N GLN A 213 4.36 10.85 -0.89
CA GLN A 213 3.55 9.85 -1.59
C GLN A 213 4.27 9.30 -2.81
N LEU A 214 4.86 10.16 -3.65
CA LEU A 214 5.63 9.75 -4.82
C LEU A 214 6.85 8.91 -4.45
N ALA A 215 7.53 9.23 -3.34
CA ALA A 215 8.66 8.44 -2.86
C ALA A 215 8.22 7.04 -2.39
N GLN A 216 7.07 6.93 -1.72
CA GLN A 216 6.49 5.64 -1.34
C GLN A 216 6.12 4.83 -2.59
N GLU A 217 5.44 5.45 -3.55
CA GLU A 217 5.06 4.80 -4.81
C GLU A 217 6.28 4.32 -5.59
N ALA A 218 7.34 5.12 -5.70
CA ALA A 218 8.59 4.72 -6.34
C ALA A 218 9.25 3.53 -5.63
N THR A 219 9.15 3.46 -4.30
CA THR A 219 9.67 2.33 -3.50
C THR A 219 8.93 1.04 -3.83
N TYR A 220 7.59 1.07 -3.85
CA TYR A 220 6.77 -0.10 -4.18
C TYR A 220 6.86 -0.49 -5.66
N ALA A 221 6.97 0.47 -6.58
CA ALA A 221 7.22 0.20 -7.99
C ALA A 221 8.58 -0.52 -8.20
N SER A 222 9.62 -0.10 -7.46
CA SER A 222 10.91 -0.79 -7.46
C SER A 222 10.80 -2.21 -6.90
N MET A 223 10.05 -2.40 -5.81
CA MET A 223 9.78 -3.72 -5.24
C MET A 223 9.06 -4.63 -6.24
N ALA A 224 8.01 -4.15 -6.91
CA ALA A 224 7.29 -4.89 -7.94
C ALA A 224 8.20 -5.28 -9.11
N ARG A 225 9.07 -4.36 -9.56
CA ARG A 225 10.07 -4.67 -10.60
C ARG A 225 11.03 -5.76 -10.17
N ASN A 226 11.54 -5.69 -8.94
CA ASN A 226 12.46 -6.71 -8.41
C ASN A 226 11.76 -8.06 -8.22
N LEU A 227 10.49 -8.07 -7.81
CA LEU A 227 9.67 -9.28 -7.74
C LEU A 227 9.52 -9.92 -9.11
N SER A 228 9.23 -9.15 -10.15
CA SER A 228 9.15 -9.64 -11.52
C SER A 228 10.47 -10.30 -11.96
N VAL A 229 11.62 -9.72 -11.62
CA VAL A 229 12.94 -10.31 -11.90
C VAL A 229 13.13 -11.62 -11.12
N SER A 230 12.79 -11.66 -9.83
CA SER A 230 12.92 -12.89 -9.03
C SER A 230 11.97 -14.00 -9.45
N LEU A 231 10.77 -13.67 -9.91
CA LEU A 231 9.83 -14.64 -10.48
C LEU A 231 10.38 -15.25 -11.78
N HIS A 232 11.01 -14.45 -12.63
CA HIS A 232 11.68 -14.97 -13.82
C HIS A 232 12.85 -15.90 -13.47
N GLU A 233 13.61 -15.61 -12.41
CA GLU A 233 14.66 -16.50 -11.91
C GLU A 233 14.09 -17.83 -11.42
N VAL A 234 12.96 -17.82 -10.68
CA VAL A 234 12.27 -19.04 -10.26
C VAL A 234 11.83 -19.88 -11.46
N ASP A 235 11.29 -19.24 -12.51
CA ASP A 235 10.88 -19.91 -13.74
C ASP A 235 12.06 -20.63 -14.42
N MET A 236 13.20 -19.94 -14.55
CA MET A 236 14.45 -20.52 -15.06
C MET A 236 14.95 -21.69 -14.21
N GLN A 237 14.86 -21.58 -12.88
CA GLN A 237 15.23 -22.67 -11.96
C GLN A 237 14.29 -23.87 -12.08
N LEU A 238 12.99 -23.64 -12.27
CA LEU A 238 12.00 -24.70 -12.45
C LEU A 238 12.24 -25.47 -13.75
N GLU A 239 12.55 -24.77 -14.85
CA GLU A 239 12.93 -25.43 -16.10
C GLU A 239 14.24 -26.23 -15.97
N SER A 240 15.22 -25.71 -15.23
CA SER A 240 16.45 -26.46 -14.90
C SER A 240 16.18 -27.71 -14.06
N LEU A 241 15.31 -27.61 -13.05
CA LEU A 241 14.88 -28.74 -12.22
C LEU A 241 14.17 -29.80 -13.07
N LYS A 242 13.25 -29.37 -13.95
CA LYS A 242 12.54 -30.26 -14.87
C LYS A 242 13.53 -31.01 -15.77
N ALA A 243 14.51 -30.31 -16.35
CA ALA A 243 15.57 -30.93 -17.14
C ALA A 243 16.40 -31.93 -16.31
N LEU A 244 16.74 -31.60 -15.06
CA LEU A 244 17.48 -32.49 -14.17
C LEU A 244 16.69 -33.76 -13.80
N VAL A 245 15.40 -33.62 -13.49
CA VAL A 245 14.52 -34.76 -13.20
C VAL A 245 14.44 -35.69 -14.41
N ILE A 246 14.25 -35.11 -15.60
CA ILE A 246 14.26 -35.82 -16.87
C ILE A 246 15.57 -36.57 -17.08
N GLN A 247 16.72 -35.93 -16.84
CA GLN A 247 18.04 -36.56 -16.98
C GLN A 247 18.24 -37.75 -16.02
N LYS A 248 17.62 -37.73 -14.84
CA LYS A 248 17.71 -38.84 -13.86
C LYS A 248 16.78 -40.01 -14.17
N CYS A 249 15.84 -39.85 -15.11
CA CYS A 249 15.00 -40.95 -15.57
C CYS A 249 15.84 -42.07 -16.21
N ARG A 250 15.43 -43.32 -16.00
CA ARG A 250 16.08 -44.48 -16.64
C ARG A 250 15.70 -44.50 -18.12
N LYS A 251 16.68 -44.74 -19.00
CA LYS A 251 16.43 -45.05 -20.41
C LYS A 251 15.67 -46.37 -20.58
N LEU A 252 14.77 -46.43 -21.56
CA LEU A 252 14.15 -47.70 -21.96
C LEU A 252 15.22 -48.62 -22.53
N SER A 253 15.12 -49.92 -22.25
CA SER A 253 15.92 -50.92 -22.98
C SER A 253 15.37 -51.11 -24.40
N ASP A 254 16.19 -51.64 -25.30
CA ASP A 254 15.78 -51.92 -26.67
C ASP A 254 14.57 -52.86 -26.72
N TYR A 255 14.52 -53.84 -25.81
CA TYR A 255 13.34 -54.71 -25.66
C TYR A 255 12.07 -53.92 -25.30
N GLU A 256 12.16 -52.96 -24.38
CA GLU A 256 11.01 -52.12 -24.01
C GLU A 256 10.56 -51.21 -25.16
N LYS A 257 11.49 -50.71 -25.97
CA LYS A 257 11.19 -49.93 -27.18
C LYS A 257 10.47 -50.77 -28.23
N THR A 258 10.94 -51.99 -28.50
CA THR A 258 10.29 -52.91 -29.43
C THR A 258 8.88 -53.27 -28.97
N MET A 259 8.71 -53.56 -27.68
CA MET A 259 7.39 -53.83 -27.11
C MET A 259 6.45 -52.62 -27.22
N LEU A 260 6.97 -51.41 -27.01
CA LEU A 260 6.20 -50.17 -27.18
C LEU A 260 5.72 -50.01 -28.62
N GLY A 261 6.62 -50.16 -29.59
CA GLY A 261 6.29 -50.07 -31.02
C GLY A 261 5.20 -51.04 -31.44
N ASN A 262 5.27 -52.28 -30.96
CA ASN A 262 4.25 -53.30 -31.24
C ASN A 262 2.91 -53.05 -30.52
N SER A 263 2.93 -52.34 -29.39
CA SER A 263 1.75 -52.08 -28.56
C SER A 263 0.96 -50.86 -29.01
N LEU A 264 1.59 -49.90 -29.69
CA LEU A 264 0.96 -48.66 -30.15
C LEU A 264 -0.23 -48.91 -31.11
N PRO A 265 -0.15 -49.79 -32.12
CA PRO A 265 -1.27 -50.08 -33.01
C PRO A 265 -2.44 -50.79 -32.32
N MET A 266 -2.21 -51.37 -31.13
CA MET A 266 -3.23 -52.09 -30.37
C MET A 266 -4.13 -51.17 -29.55
N LEU A 267 -3.83 -49.87 -29.50
CA LEU A 267 -4.63 -48.89 -28.77
C LEU A 267 -5.94 -48.56 -29.51
N SER A 268 -7.00 -48.34 -28.74
CA SER A 268 -8.20 -47.67 -29.24
C SER A 268 -7.87 -46.32 -29.90
N PRO A 269 -8.63 -45.86 -30.92
CA PRO A 269 -8.38 -44.59 -31.61
C PRO A 269 -8.20 -43.38 -30.68
N GLU A 270 -9.02 -43.29 -29.62
CA GLU A 270 -8.93 -42.17 -28.66
C GLU A 270 -7.62 -42.17 -27.86
N ASN A 271 -7.17 -43.34 -27.41
CA ASN A 271 -5.91 -43.48 -26.68
C ASN A 271 -4.70 -43.33 -27.60
N LEU A 272 -4.82 -43.72 -28.88
CA LEU A 272 -3.76 -43.49 -29.86
C LEU A 272 -3.52 -41.99 -30.07
N VAL A 273 -4.57 -41.18 -30.22
CA VAL A 273 -4.45 -39.71 -30.33
C VAL A 273 -3.75 -39.13 -29.09
N LYS A 274 -4.14 -39.56 -27.88
CA LYS A 274 -3.48 -39.13 -26.63
C LYS A 274 -2.01 -39.55 -26.58
N ALA A 275 -1.68 -40.76 -27.04
CA ALA A 275 -0.30 -41.24 -27.13
C ALA A 275 0.54 -40.38 -28.10
N LEU A 276 0.00 -40.04 -29.27
CA LEU A 276 0.66 -39.17 -30.25
C LEU A 276 0.79 -37.73 -29.76
N GLN A 277 -0.18 -37.25 -28.97
CA GLN A 277 -0.10 -35.93 -28.34
C GLN A 277 1.11 -35.85 -27.39
N ILE A 278 1.40 -36.90 -26.62
CA ILE A 278 2.58 -36.97 -25.74
C ILE A 278 3.88 -36.78 -26.53
N VAL A 279 3.95 -37.29 -27.76
CA VAL A 279 5.11 -37.09 -28.64
C VAL A 279 5.20 -35.63 -29.09
N SER A 280 4.08 -35.03 -29.49
CA SER A 280 4.04 -33.62 -29.95
C SER A 280 4.43 -32.60 -28.88
N GLU A 281 4.17 -32.88 -27.59
CA GLU A 281 4.47 -31.97 -26.47
C GLU A 281 5.95 -31.59 -26.37
N ASN A 282 6.86 -32.48 -26.75
CA ASN A 282 8.31 -32.22 -26.75
C ASN A 282 8.91 -32.22 -28.16
N ASN A 283 8.08 -32.33 -29.19
CA ASN A 283 8.47 -32.24 -30.59
C ASN A 283 7.42 -31.42 -31.36
N PRO A 284 7.54 -30.07 -31.35
CA PRO A 284 6.56 -29.19 -31.98
C PRO A 284 6.42 -29.39 -33.49
N ALA A 285 7.40 -30.01 -34.15
CA ALA A 285 7.37 -30.32 -35.58
C ALA A 285 6.54 -31.58 -35.91
N PHE A 286 6.20 -32.39 -34.90
CA PHE A 286 5.40 -33.59 -35.07
C PHE A 286 3.91 -33.25 -35.21
N GLN A 287 3.25 -33.81 -36.23
CA GLN A 287 1.84 -33.58 -36.51
C GLN A 287 1.02 -34.83 -36.11
N PRO A 288 0.41 -34.86 -34.91
CA PRO A 288 -0.24 -36.07 -34.39
C PRO A 288 -1.59 -36.40 -35.05
N ASN A 289 -2.16 -35.48 -35.82
CA ASN A 289 -3.53 -35.56 -36.36
C ASN A 289 -3.59 -35.92 -37.86
N THR A 290 -2.47 -36.32 -38.47
CA THR A 290 -2.46 -36.72 -39.89
C THR A 290 -2.96 -38.16 -40.05
N LEU A 291 -3.44 -38.49 -41.25
CA LEU A 291 -4.00 -39.81 -41.58
C LEU A 291 -2.96 -40.93 -41.47
N GLU A 292 -1.70 -40.59 -41.72
CA GLU A 292 -0.54 -41.46 -41.55
C GLU A 292 0.51 -40.68 -40.76
N VAL A 293 1.09 -41.31 -39.75
CA VAL A 293 2.06 -40.70 -38.82
C VAL A 293 3.23 -41.67 -38.70
N ASP A 294 4.40 -41.24 -39.11
CA ASP A 294 5.64 -41.98 -38.91
C ASP A 294 6.27 -41.56 -37.57
N LEU A 295 6.50 -42.53 -36.69
CA LEU A 295 7.07 -42.31 -35.36
C LEU A 295 8.39 -43.07 -35.24
N ASP A 296 9.50 -42.34 -35.37
CA ASP A 296 10.82 -42.86 -35.04
C ASP A 296 11.00 -42.90 -33.52
N ILE A 297 10.92 -44.12 -32.95
CA ILE A 297 11.07 -44.40 -31.52
C ILE A 297 12.50 -44.09 -31.02
N ASP A 298 13.51 -44.23 -31.87
CA ASP A 298 14.91 -44.04 -31.49
C ASP A 298 15.35 -42.57 -31.56
N ALA A 299 14.67 -41.74 -32.35
CA ALA A 299 14.90 -40.31 -32.41
C ALA A 299 14.21 -39.50 -31.28
N GLN A 300 13.29 -40.11 -30.52
CA GLN A 300 12.59 -39.40 -29.43
C GLN A 300 13.44 -39.26 -28.17
N SER A 301 13.15 -38.21 -27.36
CA SER A 301 13.80 -38.04 -26.06
C SER A 301 13.50 -39.21 -25.10
N ASP A 302 14.46 -39.56 -24.25
CA ASP A 302 14.30 -40.61 -23.22
C ASP A 302 13.04 -40.37 -22.35
N TYR A 303 12.72 -39.10 -22.06
CA TYR A 303 11.54 -38.71 -21.29
C TYR A 303 10.24 -38.95 -22.06
N THR A 304 10.19 -38.56 -23.33
CA THR A 304 9.03 -38.80 -24.21
C THR A 304 8.77 -40.30 -24.32
N MET A 305 9.81 -41.11 -24.53
CA MET A 305 9.70 -42.56 -24.60
C MET A 305 9.25 -43.21 -23.30
N TRP A 306 9.70 -42.68 -22.17
CA TRP A 306 9.26 -43.17 -20.87
C TRP A 306 7.79 -42.84 -20.60
N ARG A 307 7.36 -41.61 -20.87
CA ARG A 307 5.95 -41.21 -20.74
C ARG A 307 5.04 -41.99 -21.67
N LEU A 308 5.46 -42.15 -22.92
CA LEU A 308 4.72 -42.92 -23.92
C LEU A 308 4.56 -44.37 -23.46
N ASN A 309 5.63 -45.03 -23.04
CA ASN A 309 5.58 -46.43 -22.58
C ASN A 309 4.68 -46.65 -21.37
N VAL A 310 4.72 -45.75 -20.39
CA VAL A 310 3.81 -45.83 -19.23
C VAL A 310 2.36 -45.65 -19.67
N PHE A 311 2.09 -44.62 -20.48
CA PHE A 311 0.75 -44.35 -20.98
C PHE A 311 0.19 -45.54 -21.78
N VAL A 312 0.96 -46.10 -22.71
CA VAL A 312 0.52 -47.23 -23.56
C VAL A 312 0.20 -48.46 -22.70
N LYS A 313 1.04 -48.77 -21.70
CA LYS A 313 0.79 -49.90 -20.78
C LYS A 313 -0.48 -49.70 -19.96
N ASP A 314 -0.67 -48.51 -19.38
CA ASP A 314 -1.84 -48.21 -18.56
C ASP A 314 -3.11 -48.21 -19.41
N ALA A 315 -3.06 -47.65 -20.63
CA ALA A 315 -4.17 -47.62 -21.57
C ALA A 315 -4.57 -49.03 -22.03
N LEU A 316 -3.62 -49.92 -22.33
CA LEU A 316 -3.91 -51.30 -22.72
C LEU A 316 -4.47 -52.12 -21.56
N GLN A 317 -3.98 -51.92 -20.33
CA GLN A 317 -4.55 -52.56 -19.15
C GLN A 317 -5.99 -52.11 -18.90
N ALA A 318 -6.29 -50.83 -19.09
CA ALA A 318 -7.65 -50.30 -18.97
C ALA A 318 -8.58 -50.82 -20.10
N GLN A 319 -8.07 -50.95 -21.33
CA GLN A 319 -8.79 -51.53 -22.46
C GLN A 319 -9.08 -53.03 -22.27
N GLY A 320 -8.13 -53.79 -21.70
CA GLY A 320 -8.33 -55.20 -21.38
C GLY A 320 -9.40 -55.42 -20.30
N ARG A 321 -9.41 -54.59 -19.25
CA ARG A 321 -10.43 -54.66 -18.17
C ARG A 321 -11.83 -54.29 -18.65
N THR A 322 -11.95 -53.39 -19.63
CA THR A 322 -13.23 -53.02 -20.22
C THR A 322 -13.76 -54.11 -21.17
N ALA A 323 -12.87 -54.87 -21.82
CA ALA A 323 -13.23 -56.05 -22.61
C ALA A 323 -13.60 -57.28 -21.75
N GLU A 324 -12.93 -57.51 -20.62
CA GLU A 324 -13.28 -58.60 -19.69
C GLU A 324 -14.57 -58.32 -18.90
N GLY A 325 -14.87 -57.05 -18.60
CA GLY A 325 -16.12 -56.64 -17.96
C GLY A 325 -17.37 -56.71 -18.85
N THR A 326 -17.21 -56.91 -20.17
CA THR A 326 -18.32 -57.07 -21.12
C THR A 326 -18.62 -58.52 -21.50
N ALA A 327 -17.82 -59.50 -21.06
CA ALA A 327 -17.93 -60.90 -21.46
C ALA A 327 -18.68 -61.83 -20.48
N VAL A 328 -19.32 -61.30 -19.42
CA VAL A 328 -20.22 -62.09 -18.56
C VAL A 328 -21.50 -61.30 -18.33
N ASN A 329 -22.50 -61.53 -19.18
CA ASN A 329 -23.91 -61.72 -18.81
C ASN A 329 -24.81 -61.64 -20.05
N HIS A 330 -25.22 -62.80 -20.55
CA HIS A 330 -26.58 -62.96 -21.06
C HIS A 330 -27.00 -64.43 -20.97
N ASP A 331 -27.66 -64.81 -19.87
CA ASP A 331 -28.88 -65.61 -19.99
C ASP A 331 -29.84 -65.34 -18.81
N ASN A 332 -31.11 -65.48 -19.14
CA ASN A 332 -32.31 -64.88 -18.57
C ASN A 332 -32.63 -65.18 -17.10
N GLY A 333 -33.48 -64.30 -16.53
CA GLY A 333 -34.61 -64.79 -15.75
C GLY A 333 -35.00 -63.96 -14.52
N ASN A 334 -35.80 -62.92 -14.78
CA ASN A 334 -36.97 -62.50 -14.01
C ASN A 334 -36.88 -62.06 -12.53
N ASP A 335 -37.76 -61.10 -12.26
CA ASP A 335 -38.39 -60.70 -11.00
C ASP A 335 -37.73 -59.68 -10.06
N ASP A 336 -38.50 -58.59 -9.96
CA ASP A 336 -38.93 -57.88 -8.77
C ASP A 336 -38.01 -56.87 -8.06
N ASN A 337 -38.29 -55.62 -8.41
CA ASN A 337 -38.96 -54.66 -7.53
C ASN A 337 -38.26 -54.30 -6.20
N ASN A 338 -37.82 -53.03 -6.21
CA ASN A 338 -38.02 -52.05 -5.15
C ASN A 338 -36.97 -51.92 -4.01
N ASN A 339 -36.38 -50.72 -4.03
CA ASN A 339 -36.30 -49.78 -2.91
C ASN A 339 -35.06 -49.79 -1.98
N SER A 340 -34.20 -48.81 -2.28
CA SER A 340 -33.80 -47.74 -1.36
C SER A 340 -32.55 -47.92 -0.47
N LYS A 341 -31.67 -46.90 -0.62
CA LYS A 341 -31.03 -46.08 0.44
C LYS A 341 -30.01 -46.84 1.33
N ARG A 342 -28.81 -46.34 1.65
CA ARG A 342 -28.29 -44.97 1.75
C ARG A 342 -26.85 -45.08 2.31
N ARG A 343 -26.01 -44.08 1.97
CA ARG A 343 -24.95 -43.46 2.82
C ARG A 343 -23.72 -44.33 3.15
N ARG A 344 -22.51 -43.81 3.37
CA ARG A 344 -21.88 -42.47 3.46
C ARG A 344 -20.37 -42.79 3.48
N VAL A 345 -19.52 -42.08 2.74
CA VAL A 345 -18.66 -40.99 3.25
C VAL A 345 -18.23 -41.18 4.72
N LEU A 346 -16.97 -41.56 4.90
CA LEU A 346 -16.00 -40.78 5.66
C LEU A 346 -14.70 -40.70 4.84
#